data_AF-A0AAT9HPB5-F1
#
_entry.id   AF-A0AAT9HPB5-F1
#
_cell.length_a   1.000
_cell.length_b   1.000
_cell.length_c   1.000
_cell.angle_alpha   90.00
_cell.angle_beta   90.00
_cell.angle_gamma   90.00
#
_symmetry.space_group_name_H-M   'P 1'
#
loop_
_entity.id
_entity.type
_entity.pdbx_description
1 polymer ?
#
loop_
_entity_poly.entity_id
_entity_poly.type
_entity_poly.pdbx_seq_one_letter_code
_entity_poly.pdbx_strand_id
1 'polypeptide(L)'
;MVNGAPWPVHEVEAVRHRLRLLNASNARHYRLEAVTDDGRRLGLVQIGADQGLLAAPVTHTSLPVAPSERYDVIIDFGACRPAAGCACGTGSAADAPARSWRSGSPARRPTTAPSPGALRGPAHLAALAGDGGPGVHLPRRPYRAGARLVHRGQPFDPARTDVRTRLGAVEVWRLRADAHHPVHLHQTGFRVLSRDGGPPLPYDAGLKDTVSLRPGRRRRSSPASTVTGAASSSTATMPSTRTWG
;
A
#
# COMPACT_ATOMS: atom_id res chain seq x y z
N MET A 1 4.28 -16.97 3.65
CA MET A 1 3.16 -17.69 3.03
C MET A 1 2.54 -16.81 1.96
N VAL A 2 1.90 -17.41 0.96
CA VAL A 2 1.01 -16.70 0.04
C VAL A 2 -0.23 -17.57 -0.17
N ASN A 3 -1.42 -17.00 0.01
CA ASN A 3 -2.71 -17.70 -0.04
C ASN A 3 -2.75 -18.96 0.86
N GLY A 4 -2.21 -18.86 2.08
CA GLY A 4 -2.17 -19.96 3.05
C GLY A 4 -1.03 -20.97 2.86
N ALA A 5 -0.36 -21.00 1.71
CA ALA A 5 0.74 -21.94 1.47
C ALA A 5 2.11 -21.35 1.85
N PRO A 6 3.00 -22.12 2.54
CA PRO A 6 4.40 -21.74 2.71
C PRO A 6 5.16 -21.88 1.39
N TRP A 7 5.93 -20.85 1.02
CA TRP A 7 6.81 -20.81 -0.17
C TRP A 7 6.27 -21.52 -1.43
N PRO A 8 5.04 -21.21 -1.87
CA PRO A 8 4.43 -21.93 -2.97
C PRO A 8 5.14 -21.62 -4.28
N VAL A 9 4.99 -22.55 -5.22
CA VAL A 9 5.28 -22.33 -6.63
C VAL A 9 3.95 -22.22 -7.37
N HIS A 10 3.86 -21.29 -8.31
CA HIS A 10 2.75 -21.25 -9.26
C HIS A 10 3.26 -21.35 -10.70
N GLU A 11 2.67 -22.23 -11.48
CA GLU A 11 2.96 -22.37 -12.90
C GLU A 11 2.18 -21.34 -13.70
N VAL A 12 2.86 -20.63 -14.59
CA VAL A 12 2.28 -19.57 -15.43
C VAL A 12 2.62 -19.78 -16.88
N GLU A 13 1.74 -19.32 -17.76
CA GLU A 13 2.07 -19.13 -19.17
C GLU A 13 3.01 -17.94 -19.34
N ALA A 14 3.88 -17.97 -20.36
CA ALA A 14 4.82 -16.90 -20.73
C ALA A 14 4.11 -15.67 -21.34
N VAL A 15 3.25 -15.04 -20.55
CA VAL A 15 2.45 -13.86 -20.91
C VAL A 15 2.42 -12.85 -19.76
N ARG A 16 1.73 -11.73 -19.96
CA ARG A 16 1.47 -10.78 -18.87
C ARG A 16 0.41 -11.33 -17.92
N HIS A 17 0.70 -11.28 -16.63
CA HIS A 17 -0.22 -11.65 -15.56
C HIS A 17 -0.48 -10.47 -14.63
N ARG A 18 -1.74 -10.29 -14.23
CA ARG A 18 -2.14 -9.34 -13.19
C ARG A 18 -2.15 -10.04 -11.85
N LEU A 19 -1.35 -9.55 -10.91
CA LEU A 19 -1.29 -10.02 -9.54
C LEU A 19 -1.92 -8.99 -8.61
N ARG A 20 -2.78 -9.47 -7.70
CA ARG A 20 -3.33 -8.67 -6.61
C ARG A 20 -2.56 -8.97 -5.34
N LEU A 21 -1.69 -8.05 -4.96
CA LEU A 21 -0.82 -8.20 -3.80
C LEU A 21 -1.55 -7.66 -2.56
N LEU A 22 -1.55 -8.45 -1.49
CA LEU A 22 -2.02 -8.05 -0.17
C LEU A 22 -0.97 -8.49 0.86
N ASN A 23 -0.51 -7.55 1.68
CA ASN A 23 0.25 -7.90 2.87
C ASN A 23 -0.69 -8.12 4.06
N ALA A 24 -1.04 -9.39 4.30
CA ALA A 24 -1.84 -9.84 5.44
C ALA A 24 -0.98 -10.25 6.66
N SER A 25 0.25 -9.75 6.78
CA SER A 25 1.11 -10.05 7.94
C SER A 25 0.79 -9.16 9.12
N ASN A 26 0.90 -9.69 10.35
CA ASN A 26 0.68 -8.91 11.57
C ASN A 26 1.64 -7.72 11.70
N ALA A 27 2.91 -7.87 11.29
CA ALA A 27 3.94 -6.83 11.45
C ALA A 27 5.02 -6.81 10.36
N ARG A 28 5.13 -7.85 9.53
CA ARG A 28 6.21 -7.95 8.55
C ARG A 28 5.98 -6.98 7.41
N HIS A 29 6.97 -6.13 7.14
CA HIS A 29 7.06 -5.34 5.92
C HIS A 29 7.79 -6.14 4.85
N TYR A 30 7.31 -6.07 3.62
CA TYR A 30 8.00 -6.67 2.49
C TYR A 30 8.61 -5.59 1.60
N ARG A 31 9.67 -5.99 0.91
CA ARG A 31 10.12 -5.38 -0.33
C ARG A 31 9.97 -6.48 -1.37
N LEU A 32 9.18 -6.24 -2.40
CA LEU A 32 8.86 -7.23 -3.42
C LEU A 32 9.67 -6.90 -4.66
N GLU A 33 10.36 -7.89 -5.21
CA GLU A 33 11.06 -7.78 -6.49
C GLU A 33 10.57 -8.96 -7.36
N ALA A 34 10.70 -8.81 -8.67
CA ALA A 34 10.55 -9.92 -9.61
C ALA A 34 11.90 -10.12 -10.26
N VAL A 35 12.53 -11.26 -9.99
CA VAL A 35 13.87 -11.59 -10.46
C VAL A 35 13.79 -12.91 -11.20
N THR A 36 14.42 -13.01 -12.35
CA THR A 36 14.55 -14.24 -13.13
C THR A 36 15.74 -15.05 -12.63
N ASP A 37 15.83 -16.34 -13.01
CA ASP A 37 16.91 -17.21 -12.54
C ASP A 37 18.31 -16.75 -13.01
N ASP A 38 18.40 -16.00 -14.11
CA ASP A 38 19.63 -15.35 -14.60
C ASP A 38 19.92 -13.98 -13.92
N GLY A 39 19.18 -13.63 -12.86
CA GLY A 39 19.40 -12.44 -12.03
C GLY A 39 18.82 -11.14 -12.59
N ARG A 40 18.15 -11.18 -13.75
CA ARG A 40 17.51 -9.99 -14.34
C ARG A 40 16.25 -9.62 -13.57
N ARG A 41 16.10 -8.32 -13.27
CA ARG A 41 14.89 -7.78 -12.65
C ARG A 41 13.81 -7.53 -13.70
N LEU A 42 12.60 -7.98 -13.44
CA LEU A 42 11.40 -7.66 -14.21
C LEU A 42 10.71 -6.43 -13.62
N GLY A 43 9.98 -5.71 -14.46
CA GLY A 43 9.14 -4.60 -14.03
C GLY A 43 7.90 -5.10 -13.29
N LEU A 44 7.64 -4.53 -12.13
CA LEU A 44 6.36 -4.58 -11.43
C LEU A 44 5.54 -3.37 -11.85
N VAL A 45 4.65 -3.54 -12.83
CA VAL A 45 3.84 -2.43 -13.36
C VAL A 45 2.60 -2.27 -12.48
N GLN A 46 2.64 -1.35 -11.53
CA GLN A 46 1.50 -1.02 -10.68
C GLN A 46 0.40 -0.36 -11.51
N ILE A 47 -0.81 -0.91 -11.41
CA ILE A 47 -2.02 -0.43 -12.08
C ILE A 47 -3.15 -0.10 -11.10
N GLY A 48 -3.00 -0.47 -9.83
CA GLY A 48 -3.93 -0.11 -8.76
C GLY A 48 -3.26 -0.02 -7.39
N ALA A 49 -3.96 0.60 -6.46
CA ALA A 49 -3.63 0.76 -5.05
C ALA A 49 -4.83 0.32 -4.18
N ASP A 50 -4.81 0.67 -2.89
CA ASP A 50 -5.77 0.17 -1.89
C ASP A 50 -7.24 0.40 -2.28
N GLN A 51 -7.55 1.51 -2.96
CA GLN A 51 -8.90 1.96 -3.29
C GLN A 51 -9.22 1.91 -4.80
N GLY A 52 -8.47 1.11 -5.56
CA GLY A 52 -8.76 0.85 -6.98
C GLY A 52 -7.63 1.24 -7.92
N LEU A 53 -7.99 1.51 -9.18
CA LEU A 53 -7.02 1.66 -10.27
C LEU A 53 -6.34 3.03 -10.25
N LEU A 54 -5.09 3.06 -10.71
CA LEU A 54 -4.33 4.29 -10.89
C LEU A 54 -4.80 5.06 -12.11
N ALA A 55 -4.56 6.38 -12.11
CA ALA A 55 -4.79 7.22 -13.29
C ALA A 55 -3.88 6.81 -14.47
N ALA A 56 -2.67 6.34 -14.19
CA ALA A 56 -1.74 5.79 -15.16
C ALA A 56 -0.87 4.70 -14.50
N PRO A 57 -0.40 3.70 -15.26
CA PRO A 57 0.52 2.69 -14.74
C PRO A 57 1.84 3.29 -14.23
N VAL A 58 2.39 2.72 -13.16
CA VAL A 58 3.70 3.11 -12.60
C VAL A 58 4.59 1.88 -12.50
N THR A 59 5.75 1.90 -13.15
CA THR A 59 6.67 0.75 -13.17
C THR A 59 7.68 0.81 -12.02
N HIS A 60 7.83 -0.29 -11.29
CA HIS A 60 8.78 -0.44 -10.19
C HIS A 60 9.74 -1.59 -10.45
N THR A 61 10.99 -1.48 -9.99
CA THR A 61 11.91 -2.62 -9.88
C THR A 61 11.85 -3.28 -8.50
N SER A 62 11.35 -2.54 -7.50
CA SER A 62 11.26 -2.95 -6.10
C SER A 62 10.08 -2.23 -5.46
N LEU A 63 9.13 -2.99 -4.91
CA LEU A 63 7.87 -2.45 -4.36
C LEU A 63 7.80 -2.73 -2.85
N PRO A 64 7.94 -1.72 -1.97
CA PRO A 64 7.69 -1.90 -0.56
C PRO A 64 6.19 -2.09 -0.30
N VAL A 65 5.83 -3.07 0.54
CA VAL A 65 4.45 -3.36 0.93
C VAL A 65 4.37 -3.54 2.43
N ALA A 66 3.76 -2.57 3.11
CA ALA A 66 3.49 -2.63 4.54
C ALA A 66 2.23 -3.45 4.85
N PRO A 67 2.06 -3.93 6.10
CA PRO A 67 0.81 -4.56 6.51
C PRO A 67 -0.42 -3.74 6.10
N SER A 68 -1.47 -4.42 5.63
CA SER A 68 -2.72 -3.84 5.13
C SER A 68 -2.63 -3.08 3.79
N GLU A 69 -1.45 -2.87 3.21
CA GLU A 69 -1.36 -2.30 1.85
C GLU A 69 -1.69 -3.33 0.77
N ARG A 70 -2.33 -2.85 -0.31
CA ARG A 70 -2.65 -3.62 -1.51
C ARG A 70 -2.14 -2.91 -2.75
N TYR A 71 -1.65 -3.72 -3.69
CA TYR A 71 -1.18 -3.26 -4.98
C TYR A 71 -1.62 -4.23 -6.06
N ASP A 72 -2.26 -3.71 -7.11
CA ASP A 72 -2.46 -4.48 -8.33
C ASP A 72 -1.28 -4.21 -9.26
N VAL A 73 -0.57 -5.26 -9.64
CA VAL A 73 0.61 -5.18 -10.50
C VAL A 73 0.48 -6.10 -11.70
N ILE A 74 1.06 -5.70 -12.83
CA ILE A 74 1.28 -6.56 -13.98
C ILE A 74 2.75 -6.96 -14.02
N ILE A 75 3.01 -8.25 -14.22
CA ILE A 75 4.36 -8.79 -14.51
C ILE A 75 4.32 -9.44 -15.89
N ASP A 76 5.30 -9.13 -16.73
CA ASP A 76 5.46 -9.74 -18.06
C ASP A 76 6.37 -10.96 -17.99
N PHE A 77 5.78 -12.16 -17.97
CA PHE A 77 6.52 -13.42 -18.00
C PHE A 77 6.89 -13.85 -19.42
N GLY A 78 6.47 -13.14 -20.47
CA GLY A 78 6.92 -13.40 -21.83
C GLY A 78 8.43 -13.18 -22.01
N ALA A 79 9.03 -12.38 -21.11
CA ALA A 79 10.47 -12.17 -21.05
C ALA A 79 11.23 -13.33 -20.37
N CYS A 80 10.55 -14.38 -19.88
CA CYS A 80 11.14 -15.56 -19.27
C CYS A 80 11.33 -16.68 -20.30
N ARG A 81 12.52 -17.27 -20.37
CA ARG A 81 12.76 -18.41 -21.27
C ARG A 81 12.12 -19.69 -20.69
N PRO A 82 11.36 -20.50 -21.46
CA PRO A 82 10.62 -21.67 -20.96
C PRO A 82 11.47 -22.76 -20.28
N ALA A 83 12.77 -22.83 -20.57
CA ALA A 83 13.68 -23.81 -19.98
C ALA A 83 14.41 -23.30 -18.71
N ALA A 84 14.32 -22.00 -18.43
CA ALA A 84 14.79 -21.42 -17.19
C ALA A 84 13.56 -21.21 -16.30
N GLY A 85 13.59 -21.73 -15.08
CA GLY A 85 12.65 -21.27 -14.07
C GLY A 85 12.68 -19.73 -14.05
N CYS A 86 11.55 -19.12 -13.70
CA CYS A 86 11.54 -17.70 -13.41
C CYS A 86 11.03 -17.56 -12.00
N ALA A 87 11.90 -17.83 -11.03
CA ALA A 87 11.55 -17.67 -9.63
C ALA A 87 11.43 -16.19 -9.27
N CYS A 88 10.29 -15.55 -9.58
CA CYS A 88 10.00 -14.19 -9.10
C CYS A 88 9.79 -14.20 -7.58
N GLY A 89 10.89 -14.04 -6.85
CA GLY A 89 10.95 -14.04 -5.40
C GLY A 89 10.56 -12.70 -4.81
N THR A 90 9.52 -12.69 -3.99
CA THR A 90 9.16 -11.55 -3.17
C THR A 90 10.00 -11.58 -1.88
N GLY A 91 11.05 -10.75 -1.79
CA GLY A 91 12.01 -10.81 -0.67
C GLY A 91 12.45 -9.45 -0.15
N SER A 92 12.34 -9.24 1.17
CA SER A 92 13.29 -8.35 1.86
C SER A 92 14.69 -8.90 1.58
N ALA A 93 15.69 -8.04 1.33
CA ALA A 93 17.06 -8.45 1.01
C ALA A 93 17.76 -9.36 2.07
N ALA A 94 17.03 -9.78 3.12
CA ALA A 94 17.47 -10.63 4.22
C ALA A 94 16.67 -11.95 4.38
N ASP A 95 15.67 -12.27 3.55
CA ASP A 95 14.82 -13.46 3.72
C ASP A 95 14.65 -14.30 2.45
N ALA A 96 14.38 -15.61 2.61
CA ALA A 96 14.00 -16.55 1.56
C ALA A 96 12.79 -16.06 0.73
N PRO A 97 12.70 -16.40 -0.57
CA PRO A 97 11.69 -15.83 -1.48
C PRO A 97 10.27 -16.20 -1.03
N ALA A 98 9.35 -15.24 -0.84
CA ALA A 98 8.05 -15.55 -0.25
C ALA A 98 7.11 -16.38 -1.16
N ARG A 99 7.37 -16.42 -2.47
CA ARG A 99 6.77 -17.28 -3.51
C ARG A 99 7.74 -17.38 -4.68
N SER A 100 7.72 -18.48 -5.43
CA SER A 100 8.35 -18.57 -6.75
C SER A 100 7.31 -18.85 -7.82
N TRP A 101 7.68 -18.58 -9.07
CA TRP A 101 6.85 -18.84 -10.24
C TRP A 101 7.64 -19.73 -11.19
N ARG A 102 6.96 -20.56 -11.98
CA ARG A 102 7.59 -21.36 -13.02
C ARG A 102 6.85 -21.12 -14.33
N SER A 103 7.54 -20.60 -15.33
CA SER A 103 6.98 -20.46 -16.68
C SER A 103 7.07 -21.81 -17.39
N GLY A 104 6.01 -22.62 -17.30
CA GLY A 104 6.03 -24.01 -17.75
C GLY A 104 5.44 -24.26 -19.14
N SER A 105 4.83 -23.26 -19.78
CA SER A 105 4.20 -23.45 -21.10
C SER A 105 4.30 -22.19 -21.96
N PRO A 106 4.60 -22.32 -23.26
CA PRO A 106 4.48 -21.21 -24.21
C PRO A 106 3.02 -20.73 -24.24
N ALA A 107 2.81 -19.44 -24.49
CA ALA A 107 1.49 -18.85 -24.59
C ALA A 107 0.63 -19.64 -25.59
N ARG A 108 -0.48 -20.24 -25.14
CA ARG A 108 -1.41 -20.94 -26.05
C ARG A 108 -2.11 -19.99 -27.02
N ARG A 109 -2.08 -18.68 -26.73
CA ARG A 109 -2.66 -17.61 -27.54
C ARG A 109 -1.94 -16.28 -27.24
N PRO A 110 -1.53 -15.48 -28.23
CA PRO A 110 -0.94 -14.17 -27.98
C PRO A 110 -1.98 -13.29 -27.27
N THR A 111 -1.72 -12.94 -26.01
CA THR A 111 -2.56 -12.00 -25.28
C THR A 111 -2.11 -10.58 -25.59
N THR A 112 -2.84 -9.90 -26.46
CA THR A 112 -2.92 -8.43 -26.45
C THR A 112 -3.73 -8.03 -25.21
N ALA A 113 -3.12 -8.16 -24.02
CA ALA A 113 -3.67 -7.49 -22.85
C ALA A 113 -3.59 -5.98 -23.14
N PRO A 114 -4.72 -5.26 -23.22
CA PRO A 114 -4.67 -3.83 -23.47
C PRO A 114 -3.82 -3.19 -22.39
N SER A 115 -2.90 -2.30 -22.79
CA SER A 115 -2.29 -1.35 -21.86
C SER A 115 -3.44 -0.73 -21.06
N PRO A 116 -3.38 -0.69 -19.71
CA PRO A 116 -4.46 -0.10 -18.95
C PRO A 116 -4.63 1.35 -19.41
N GLY A 117 -5.66 1.62 -20.19
CA GLY A 117 -6.07 2.98 -20.53
C GLY A 117 -6.36 3.73 -19.23
N ALA A 118 -6.23 5.06 -19.25
CA ALA A 118 -6.41 5.89 -18.08
C ALA A 118 -7.73 5.56 -17.36
N LEU A 119 -7.62 4.86 -16.23
CA LEU A 119 -8.77 4.50 -15.41
C LEU A 119 -9.05 5.72 -14.53
N ARG A 120 -10.12 6.44 -14.86
CA ARG A 120 -10.48 7.70 -14.21
C ARG A 120 -10.71 7.47 -12.71
N GLY A 121 -9.78 7.95 -11.88
CA GLY A 121 -10.03 8.12 -10.44
C GLY A 121 -11.05 9.25 -10.19
N PRO A 122 -11.71 9.29 -9.02
CA PRO A 122 -12.64 10.37 -8.71
C PRO A 122 -11.92 11.73 -8.73
N ALA A 123 -12.49 12.68 -9.49
CA ALA A 123 -11.88 13.95 -9.85
C ALA A 123 -11.71 14.95 -8.68
N HIS A 124 -12.27 14.65 -7.50
CA HIS A 124 -12.45 15.65 -6.44
C HIS A 124 -11.28 15.83 -5.46
N LEU A 125 -10.23 15.00 -5.53
CA LEU A 125 -9.06 15.09 -4.64
C LEU A 125 -7.82 15.73 -5.31
N ALA A 126 -7.98 16.30 -6.51
CA ALA A 126 -6.85 16.75 -7.33
C ALA A 126 -6.26 18.10 -6.96
N ALA A 127 -6.95 18.93 -6.17
CA ALA A 127 -6.59 20.33 -5.96
C ALA A 127 -6.64 20.78 -4.49
N LEU A 128 -6.03 20.01 -3.59
CA LEU A 128 -5.94 20.39 -2.18
C LEU A 128 -4.49 20.58 -1.77
N ALA A 129 -4.09 21.85 -1.68
CA ALA A 129 -2.93 22.30 -0.92
C ALA A 129 -3.46 23.09 0.28
N GLY A 130 -3.23 22.60 1.49
CA GLY A 130 -3.72 23.27 2.70
C GLY A 130 -3.04 22.73 3.95
N ASP A 131 -2.51 23.64 4.76
CA ASP A 131 -1.69 23.34 5.94
C ASP A 131 -2.46 23.24 7.27
N GLY A 132 -3.80 23.23 7.21
CA GLY A 132 -4.67 23.44 8.37
C GLY A 132 -5.46 22.23 8.90
N GLY A 133 -5.24 21.01 8.40
CA GLY A 133 -5.99 19.84 8.86
C GLY A 133 -5.34 19.09 10.05
N PRO A 134 -6.01 18.06 10.58
CA PRO A 134 -5.62 17.42 11.84
C PRO A 134 -4.24 16.74 11.77
N GLY A 135 -3.41 17.03 12.76
CA GLY A 135 -2.14 16.33 12.99
C GLY A 135 -2.30 15.10 13.88
N VAL A 136 -1.75 13.96 13.44
CA VAL A 136 -1.65 12.69 14.19
C VAL A 136 -0.18 12.38 14.43
N HIS A 137 0.20 12.19 15.70
CA HIS A 137 1.54 11.69 16.08
C HIS A 137 1.40 10.38 16.86
N LEU A 138 2.15 9.38 16.42
CA LEU A 138 2.24 8.03 16.99
C LEU A 138 3.64 7.83 17.62
N PRO A 139 3.83 8.20 18.89
CA PRO A 139 5.13 8.09 19.54
C PRO A 139 5.46 6.65 19.92
N ARG A 140 6.76 6.31 19.93
CA ARG A 140 7.25 5.02 20.43
C ARG A 140 7.62 5.16 21.91
N ARG A 141 6.92 4.45 22.81
CA ARG A 141 7.31 4.37 24.23
C ARG A 141 8.09 3.09 24.53
N PRO A 142 9.09 3.12 25.45
CA PRO A 142 9.88 1.95 25.82
C PRO A 142 9.02 0.86 26.46
N TYR A 143 9.37 -0.39 26.16
CA TYR A 143 8.60 -1.61 26.47
C TYR A 143 8.35 -1.83 27.98
N ARG A 144 9.17 -1.24 28.87
CA ARG A 144 9.07 -1.39 30.32
C ARG A 144 7.81 -0.77 30.95
N ALA A 145 7.00 -0.03 30.20
CA ALA A 145 5.77 0.61 30.67
C ALA A 145 4.50 0.14 29.93
N GLY A 146 4.47 -1.08 29.37
CA GLY A 146 3.30 -1.60 28.64
C GLY A 146 3.04 -0.80 27.37
N ALA A 147 3.99 -0.85 26.43
CA ALA A 147 3.99 -0.04 25.21
C ALA A 147 2.66 -0.13 24.45
N ARG A 148 1.86 0.93 24.52
CA ARG A 148 0.67 1.14 23.70
C ARG A 148 1.01 2.10 22.57
N LEU A 149 0.57 1.79 21.36
CA LEU A 149 0.44 2.79 20.31
C LEU A 149 -0.59 3.81 20.78
N VAL A 150 -0.22 5.08 20.77
CA VAL A 150 -1.06 6.17 21.27
C VAL A 150 -1.26 7.21 20.17
N HIS A 151 -2.49 7.67 20.00
CA HIS A 151 -2.80 8.81 19.14
C HIS A 151 -2.73 10.07 20.01
N ARG A 152 -1.84 11.03 19.66
CA ARG A 152 -1.63 12.27 20.45
C ARG A 152 -1.32 12.02 21.94
N GLY A 153 -0.61 10.92 22.24
CA GLY A 153 -0.23 10.56 23.60
C GLY A 153 -1.30 9.79 24.39
N GLN A 154 -2.51 9.59 23.84
CA GLN A 154 -3.58 8.85 24.49
C GLN A 154 -3.75 7.43 23.88
N PRO A 155 -3.94 6.38 24.70
CA PRO A 155 -4.27 5.04 24.21
C PRO A 155 -5.66 5.02 23.58
N PHE A 156 -5.94 3.98 22.78
CA PHE A 156 -7.28 3.72 22.28
C PHE A 156 -8.29 3.62 23.43
N ASP A 157 -9.43 4.28 23.27
CA ASP A 157 -10.55 4.29 24.20
C ASP A 157 -11.85 4.27 23.37
N PRO A 158 -12.68 3.22 23.45
CA PRO A 158 -13.90 3.12 22.66
C PRO A 158 -14.96 4.17 23.02
N ALA A 159 -14.86 4.83 24.18
CA ALA A 159 -15.77 5.89 24.60
C ALA A 159 -15.31 7.29 24.17
N ARG A 160 -14.09 7.43 23.64
CA ARG A 160 -13.51 8.73 23.26
C ARG A 160 -13.57 8.95 21.76
N THR A 161 -13.95 10.16 21.37
CA THR A 161 -13.82 10.63 19.98
C THR A 161 -12.62 11.55 19.86
N ASP A 162 -11.55 11.08 19.20
CA ASP A 162 -10.31 11.87 19.03
C ASP A 162 -10.41 12.95 17.94
N VAL A 163 -11.21 12.68 16.89
CA VAL A 163 -11.42 13.59 15.76
C VAL A 163 -12.90 13.57 15.38
N ARG A 164 -13.50 14.74 15.18
CA ARG A 164 -14.83 14.91 14.59
C ARG A 164 -14.67 15.59 13.24
N THR A 165 -15.16 14.94 12.19
CA THR A 165 -15.13 15.47 10.83
C THR A 165 -16.55 15.75 10.35
N ARG A 166 -16.71 16.72 9.44
CA ARG A 166 -18.00 16.95 8.79
C ARG A 166 -18.16 15.96 7.63
N LEU A 167 -19.36 15.38 7.48
CA LEU A 167 -19.66 14.51 6.34
C LEU A 167 -19.47 15.27 5.02
N GLY A 168 -18.77 14.64 4.06
CA GLY A 168 -18.46 15.22 2.75
C GLY A 168 -17.35 16.28 2.78
N ALA A 169 -16.83 16.64 3.96
CA ALA A 169 -15.65 17.50 4.04
C ALA A 169 -14.41 16.75 3.54
N VAL A 170 -13.50 17.50 2.92
CA VAL A 170 -12.16 17.02 2.61
C VAL A 170 -11.18 17.65 3.57
N GLU A 171 -10.36 16.82 4.20
CA GLU A 171 -9.38 17.26 5.20
C GLU A 171 -7.97 16.85 4.79
N VAL A 172 -6.99 17.69 5.13
CA VAL A 172 -5.57 17.40 4.92
C VAL A 172 -4.94 16.93 6.22
N TRP A 173 -4.62 15.64 6.31
CA TRP A 173 -4.10 15.02 7.53
C TRP A 173 -2.58 14.94 7.51
N ARG A 174 -1.91 15.35 8.60
CA ARG A 174 -0.47 15.14 8.78
C ARG A 174 -0.22 13.98 9.74
N LEU A 175 0.27 12.86 9.21
CA LEU A 175 0.50 11.64 9.96
C LEU A 175 1.98 11.46 10.26
N ARG A 176 2.36 11.23 11.52
CA ARG A 176 3.74 11.05 11.98
C ARG A 176 3.88 9.83 12.89
N ALA A 177 4.95 9.05 12.71
CA ALA A 177 5.29 7.93 13.59
C ALA A 177 6.79 7.85 13.92
N ASP A 178 7.11 7.57 15.19
CA ASP A 178 8.50 7.43 15.66
C ASP A 178 9.09 6.04 15.36
N ALA A 179 8.25 5.10 14.92
CA ALA A 179 8.62 3.76 14.50
C ALA A 179 8.01 3.46 13.13
N HIS A 180 8.50 2.41 12.45
CA HIS A 180 7.90 1.96 11.21
C HIS A 180 6.47 1.50 11.51
N HIS A 181 5.49 2.21 10.98
CA HIS A 181 4.09 1.98 11.32
C HIS A 181 3.18 2.23 10.11
N PRO A 182 2.43 1.22 9.64
CA PRO A 182 1.34 1.46 8.70
C PRO A 182 0.16 2.10 9.45
N VAL A 183 -0.32 3.23 8.94
CA VAL A 183 -1.55 3.87 9.43
C VAL A 183 -2.67 3.54 8.45
N HIS A 184 -3.75 2.97 8.96
CA HIS A 184 -4.98 2.72 8.21
C HIS A 184 -6.08 3.69 8.67
N LEU A 185 -6.82 4.28 7.74
CA LEU A 185 -7.98 5.12 8.02
C LEU A 185 -9.25 4.42 7.51
N HIS A 186 -10.24 4.29 8.39
CA HIS A 186 -11.53 3.68 8.05
C HIS A 186 -12.44 4.68 7.31
N GLN A 187 -13.41 4.16 6.56
CA GLN A 187 -14.50 4.91 5.90
C GLN A 187 -14.10 5.87 4.76
N THR A 188 -12.80 6.05 4.48
CA THR A 188 -12.32 6.98 3.47
C THR A 188 -11.08 6.44 2.76
N GLY A 189 -11.00 6.71 1.45
CA GLY A 189 -9.72 6.73 0.74
C GLY A 189 -9.03 8.09 0.90
N PHE A 190 -7.72 8.13 0.72
CA PHE A 190 -6.92 9.34 0.72
C PHE A 190 -5.84 9.30 -0.36
N ARG A 191 -5.42 10.49 -0.80
CA ARG A 191 -4.24 10.65 -1.65
C ARG A 191 -3.06 11.10 -0.80
N VAL A 192 -1.89 10.49 -0.99
CA VAL A 192 -0.63 10.99 -0.41
C VAL A 192 -0.20 12.24 -1.19
N LEU A 193 -0.06 13.36 -0.51
CA LEU A 193 0.33 14.66 -1.06
C LEU A 193 1.82 14.94 -0.87
N SER A 194 2.41 14.49 0.23
CA SER A 194 3.84 14.63 0.51
C SER A 194 4.34 13.58 1.49
N ARG A 195 5.65 13.31 1.42
CA ARG A 195 6.39 12.49 2.38
C ARG A 195 7.61 13.26 2.86
N ASP A 196 7.69 13.52 4.15
CA ASP A 196 8.87 14.12 4.80
C ASP A 196 9.24 15.48 4.20
N GLY A 197 8.23 16.25 3.78
CA GLY A 197 8.39 17.54 3.10
C GLY A 197 8.73 17.43 1.60
N GLY A 198 9.01 16.23 1.09
CA GLY A 198 9.23 15.94 -0.32
C GLY A 198 7.96 15.44 -1.04
N PRO A 199 8.06 15.21 -2.35
CA PRO A 199 6.95 14.65 -3.13
C PRO A 199 6.59 13.22 -2.67
N PRO A 200 5.37 12.75 -2.98
CA PRO A 200 5.01 11.34 -2.79
C PRO A 200 5.98 10.41 -3.53
N LEU A 201 6.12 9.18 -3.04
CA LEU A 201 6.91 8.17 -3.71
C LEU A 201 6.09 7.52 -4.84
N PRO A 202 6.73 6.92 -5.85
CA PRO A 202 6.02 6.36 -7.00
C PRO A 202 4.92 5.36 -6.61
N TYR A 203 5.14 4.57 -5.56
CA TYR A 203 4.17 3.57 -5.07
C TYR A 203 3.01 4.19 -4.27
N ASP A 204 3.06 5.48 -3.94
CA ASP A 204 1.93 6.19 -3.34
C ASP A 204 0.89 6.63 -4.37
N ALA A 205 1.09 6.33 -5.65
CA ALA A 205 0.15 6.67 -6.70
C ALA A 205 -1.24 6.10 -6.41
N GLY A 206 -2.27 6.88 -6.75
CA GLY A 206 -3.67 6.49 -6.61
C GLY A 206 -4.28 6.85 -5.25
N LEU A 207 -5.44 6.26 -4.98
CA LEU A 207 -6.10 6.39 -3.69
C LEU A 207 -5.72 5.21 -2.80
N LYS A 208 -5.37 5.55 -1.57
CA LYS A 208 -4.90 4.65 -0.52
C LYS A 208 -5.83 4.72 0.67
N ASP A 209 -5.87 3.68 1.48
CA ASP A 209 -6.47 3.74 2.83
C ASP A 209 -5.47 3.36 3.92
N THR A 210 -4.28 2.92 3.50
CA THR A 210 -3.19 2.50 4.36
C THR A 210 -1.92 3.16 3.87
N VAL A 211 -1.15 3.77 4.75
CA VAL A 211 0.14 4.36 4.40
C VAL A 211 1.24 3.99 5.38
N SER A 212 2.36 3.52 4.85
CA SER A 212 3.52 3.19 5.67
C SER A 212 4.29 4.45 6.08
N LEU A 213 4.38 4.71 7.38
CA LEU A 213 5.23 5.76 7.96
C LEU A 213 6.54 5.14 8.43
N ARG A 214 7.68 5.68 7.99
CA ARG A 214 9.00 5.22 8.43
C ARG A 214 9.49 6.08 9.60
N PRO A 215 10.39 5.57 10.45
CA PRO A 215 11.09 6.43 11.38
C PRO A 215 12.00 7.37 10.57
N GLY A 216 12.04 8.65 10.94
CA GLY A 216 12.91 9.64 10.29
C GLY A 216 14.38 9.20 10.34
N ARG A 217 15.13 9.38 9.25
CA ARG A 217 16.58 9.06 9.24
C ARG A 217 17.35 10.12 10.04
N ARG A 218 17.78 9.74 11.25
CA ARG A 218 18.97 10.21 11.98
C ARG A 218 19.23 11.73 12.01
N ARG A 219 18.69 12.40 13.04
CA ARG A 219 19.37 13.28 14.02
C ARG A 219 18.31 13.67 15.06
N ARG A 220 18.74 14.03 16.28
CA ARG A 220 17.94 14.30 17.49
C ARG A 220 16.78 15.33 17.35
N SER A 221 16.50 15.81 16.15
CA SER A 221 15.50 16.83 15.81
C SER A 221 14.80 16.57 14.46
N SER A 222 15.07 15.47 13.75
CA SER A 222 14.38 15.20 12.47
C SER A 222 12.95 14.73 12.76
N PRO A 223 11.92 15.35 12.16
CA PRO A 223 10.55 14.91 12.38
C PRO A 223 10.38 13.47 11.89
N ALA A 224 9.63 12.68 12.67
CA ALA A 224 9.03 11.42 12.25
C ALA A 224 8.47 11.51 10.82
N SER A 225 8.45 10.40 10.07
CA SER A 225 8.01 10.51 8.67
C SER A 225 6.60 11.09 8.61
N THR A 226 6.45 12.20 7.88
CA THR A 226 5.21 12.94 7.77
C THR A 226 4.57 12.60 6.44
N VAL A 227 3.40 11.97 6.48
CA VAL A 227 2.54 11.88 5.30
C VAL A 227 1.46 12.93 5.41
N THR A 228 1.30 13.73 4.37
CA THR A 228 0.16 14.61 4.22
C THR A 228 -0.84 13.98 3.27
N GLY A 229 -2.12 13.87 3.62
CA GLY A 229 -3.10 13.27 2.71
C GLY A 229 -4.48 13.91 2.76
N ALA A 230 -5.15 13.97 1.59
CA ALA A 230 -6.52 14.48 1.48
C ALA A 230 -7.51 13.31 1.55
N ALA A 231 -8.39 13.30 2.56
CA ALA A 231 -9.40 12.27 2.80
C ALA A 231 -10.80 12.87 2.76
N SER A 232 -11.77 12.17 2.16
CA SER A 232 -13.17 12.60 2.08
C SER A 232 -14.08 11.58 2.77
N SER A 233 -14.77 11.99 3.83
CA SER A 233 -15.73 11.13 4.51
C SER A 233 -16.93 10.84 3.60
N SER A 234 -17.16 9.57 3.27
CA SER A 234 -18.35 9.14 2.53
C SER A 234 -19.13 8.11 3.32
N THR A 235 -20.30 8.48 3.82
CA THR A 235 -21.40 7.53 4.06
C THR A 235 -22.72 8.26 4.14
N ALA A 236 -23.70 7.78 3.37
CA ALA A 236 -25.06 8.30 3.32
C ALA A 236 -25.80 8.05 4.64
N THR A 237 -26.75 8.94 4.95
CA THR A 237 -27.72 8.82 6.04
C THR A 237 -28.38 7.44 6.01
N MET A 238 -28.15 6.60 7.02
CA MET A 238 -29.07 5.51 7.30
C MET A 238 -30.36 6.13 7.85
N PRO A 239 -31.55 5.84 7.30
CA PRO A 239 -32.80 6.20 7.96
C PRO A 239 -32.87 5.50 9.31
N SER A 240 -33.31 6.24 10.32
CA SER A 240 -33.44 5.82 11.71
C SER A 240 -34.14 4.47 11.85
N THR A 241 -33.58 3.63 12.72
CA THR A 241 -34.15 2.41 13.29
C THR A 241 -35.68 2.44 13.43
N ARG A 242 -36.39 1.49 12.80
CA ARG A 242 -37.65 0.99 13.34
C ARG A 242 -37.33 -0.16 14.28
N THR A 243 -37.69 0.01 15.54
CA THR A 243 -37.82 -1.04 16.54
C THR A 243 -38.82 -2.08 16.03
N TRP A 244 -38.40 -3.34 16.02
CA TRP A 244 -39.34 -4.46 15.96
C TRP A 244 -39.78 -4.75 17.40
N GLY A 245 -41.09 -4.72 17.62
CA GLY A 245 -41.73 -5.24 18.83
C GLY A 245 -41.85 -6.77 18.79
#